data_AF-A0A366GKQ6-F1
#
_entry.id   AF-A0A366GKQ6-F1
#
_cell.length_a   1.000
_cell.length_b   1.000
_cell.length_c   1.000
_cell.angle_alpha   90.00
_cell.angle_beta   90.00
_cell.angle_gamma   90.00
#
_symmetry.space_group_name_H-M   'P 1'
#
loop_
_entity.id
_entity.type
_entity.pdbx_description
1 polymer ?
#
loop_
_entity_poly.entity_id
_entity_poly.type
_entity_poly.pdbx_seq_one_letter_code
_entity_poly.pdbx_strand_id
1 'polypeptide(L)'
;MNPDWQPQPEKFEIFPWNRNFETGLEEIDEQHKVLVDILNRLAWHFASDVSRVTSDHVLDELLSYAAYHFKSEEKVWQEALGESDMARNHHDAHQMFFAQVQILKQGHGTEEERLSQLFDYLTRWLAFHILESDRRMALTAKAVKGGLPLEEAREHVDSELSGSVSVLVNALLEIYAKLSSLTVQLLQEKLARHRAEVELDRLQRRR
;
A
#
# COMPACT_ATOMS: atom_id res chain seq x y z
N MET A 1 -21.09 -31.19 -14.34
CA MET A 1 -20.24 -30.12 -13.77
C MET A 1 -18.85 -30.29 -14.33
N ASN A 2 -18.18 -29.19 -14.72
CA ASN A 2 -16.82 -29.24 -15.24
C ASN A 2 -15.84 -29.53 -14.08
N PRO A 3 -15.01 -30.60 -14.12
CA PRO A 3 -14.10 -30.92 -13.01
C PRO A 3 -12.97 -29.91 -12.82
N ASP A 4 -12.63 -29.17 -13.87
CA ASP A 4 -11.40 -28.35 -13.95
C ASP A 4 -11.63 -26.86 -13.64
N TRP A 5 -12.69 -26.51 -12.91
CA TRP A 5 -12.82 -25.14 -12.38
C TRP A 5 -11.85 -24.94 -11.21
N GLN A 6 -10.61 -24.57 -11.55
CA GLN A 6 -9.80 -23.77 -10.65
C GLN A 6 -10.33 -22.33 -10.72
N PRO A 7 -10.58 -21.65 -9.59
CA PRO A 7 -10.72 -20.20 -9.60
C PRO A 7 -9.38 -19.62 -10.07
N GLN A 8 -9.28 -19.27 -11.36
CA GLN A 8 -8.28 -18.28 -11.74
C GLN A 8 -8.64 -17.01 -10.95
N PRO A 9 -7.67 -16.38 -10.28
CA PRO A 9 -7.93 -15.09 -9.68
C PRO A 9 -8.28 -14.13 -10.81
N GLU A 10 -9.56 -13.74 -10.90
CA GLU A 10 -9.87 -12.39 -11.38
C GLU A 10 -8.92 -11.46 -10.63
N LYS A 11 -8.13 -10.68 -11.36
CA LYS A 11 -6.95 -9.97 -10.84
C LYS A 11 -7.43 -8.95 -9.80
N PHE A 12 -7.48 -9.40 -8.56
CA PHE A 12 -8.21 -8.71 -7.50
C PHE A 12 -7.28 -7.73 -6.81
N GLU A 13 -7.27 -6.52 -7.33
CA GLU A 13 -6.35 -5.48 -6.89
C GLU A 13 -6.95 -4.73 -5.69
N ILE A 14 -6.51 -5.19 -4.50
CA ILE A 14 -6.46 -4.46 -3.23
C ILE A 14 -6.44 -2.94 -3.38
N PHE A 15 -5.51 -2.45 -4.18
CA PHE A 15 -5.20 -1.06 -4.45
C PHE A 15 -4.70 -1.00 -5.90
N PRO A 16 -5.55 -0.63 -6.87
CA PRO A 16 -5.17 -0.63 -8.28
C PRO A 16 -4.30 0.58 -8.60
N TRP A 17 -3.24 0.38 -9.38
CA TRP A 17 -2.39 1.48 -9.83
C TRP A 17 -3.17 2.47 -10.72
N ASN A 18 -2.85 3.75 -10.59
CA ASN A 18 -3.47 4.85 -11.30
C ASN A 18 -2.41 5.94 -11.55
N ARG A 19 -2.49 6.64 -12.68
CA ARG A 19 -1.60 7.76 -13.02
C ARG A 19 -1.62 8.90 -11.98
N ASN A 20 -2.68 8.99 -11.17
CA ASN A 20 -2.73 9.97 -10.07
C ASN A 20 -1.67 9.73 -8.96
N PHE A 21 -1.06 8.53 -8.92
CA PHE A 21 0.07 8.19 -8.06
C PHE A 21 1.45 8.49 -8.70
N GLU A 22 1.49 8.93 -9.96
CA GLU A 22 2.75 9.25 -10.64
C GLU A 22 3.35 10.55 -10.09
N THR A 23 4.57 10.46 -9.57
CA THR A 23 5.42 11.57 -9.17
C THR A 23 6.00 12.31 -10.38
N GLY A 24 6.07 11.64 -11.54
CA GLY A 24 6.73 12.11 -12.74
C GLY A 24 8.23 11.79 -12.78
N LEU A 25 8.71 10.93 -11.87
CA LEU A 25 10.05 10.37 -11.85
C LEU A 25 9.94 8.87 -12.18
N GLU A 26 10.26 8.49 -13.41
CA GLU A 26 10.03 7.13 -13.95
C GLU A 26 10.59 6.01 -13.05
N GLU A 27 11.79 6.17 -12.50
CA GLU A 27 12.40 5.19 -11.58
C GLU A 27 11.60 5.01 -10.28
N ILE A 28 11.04 6.10 -9.73
CA ILE A 28 10.24 6.07 -8.50
C ILE A 28 8.84 5.51 -8.80
N ASP A 29 8.23 5.93 -9.91
CA ASP A 29 6.90 5.50 -10.32
C ASP A 29 6.86 3.98 -10.66
N GLU A 30 7.94 3.40 -11.17
CA GLU A 30 8.08 1.94 -11.32
C GLU A 30 8.26 1.23 -9.98
N GLN A 31 9.01 1.79 -9.02
CA GLN A 31 9.16 1.22 -7.68
C GLN A 31 7.82 1.23 -6.91
N HIS A 32 7.05 2.31 -7.01
CA HIS A 32 5.70 2.39 -6.45
C HIS A 32 4.77 1.30 -7.01
N LYS A 33 4.79 1.05 -8.33
CA LYS A 33 3.99 -0.03 -8.94
C LYS A 33 4.31 -1.41 -8.34
N VAL A 34 5.59 -1.68 -8.05
CA VAL A 34 6.00 -2.96 -7.44
C VAL A 34 5.53 -3.05 -5.98
N LEU A 35 5.64 -1.97 -5.19
CA LEU A 35 5.08 -1.93 -3.83
C LEU A 35 3.57 -2.21 -3.83
N VAL A 36 2.85 -1.62 -4.78
CA VAL A 36 1.42 -1.83 -4.97
C VAL A 36 1.09 -3.27 -5.37
N ASP A 37 1.84 -3.90 -6.26
CA ASP A 37 1.66 -5.33 -6.61
C ASP A 37 1.90 -6.26 -5.40
N ILE A 38 2.97 -6.03 -4.63
CA ILE A 38 3.25 -6.82 -3.42
C ILE A 38 2.14 -6.63 -2.37
N LEU A 39 1.64 -5.40 -2.17
CA LEU A 39 0.51 -5.12 -1.28
C LEU A 39 -0.77 -5.84 -1.74
N ASN A 40 -1.04 -5.87 -3.05
CA ASN A 40 -2.17 -6.58 -3.63
C ASN A 40 -2.07 -8.11 -3.43
N ARG A 41 -0.87 -8.67 -3.58
CA ARG A 41 -0.59 -10.08 -3.28
C ARG A 41 -0.79 -10.39 -1.80
N LEU A 42 -0.33 -9.51 -0.90
CA LEU A 42 -0.53 -9.64 0.55
C LEU A 42 -2.03 -9.63 0.90
N ALA A 43 -2.80 -8.71 0.31
CA ALA A 43 -4.25 -8.62 0.46
C ALA A 43 -4.94 -9.93 0.05
N TRP A 44 -4.54 -10.49 -1.10
CA TRP A 44 -5.08 -11.77 -1.59
C TRP A 44 -4.79 -12.92 -0.62
N HIS A 45 -3.58 -13.01 -0.06
CA HIS A 45 -3.22 -14.04 0.91
C HIS A 45 -4.04 -13.94 2.22
N PHE A 46 -4.32 -12.72 2.71
CA PHE A 46 -5.19 -12.51 3.87
C PHE A 46 -6.67 -12.85 3.58
N ALA A 47 -7.18 -12.54 2.38
CA ALA A 47 -8.56 -12.85 2.00
C ALA A 47 -8.81 -14.34 1.69
N SER A 48 -7.77 -15.07 1.24
CA SER A 48 -7.91 -16.42 0.68
C SER A 48 -7.68 -17.57 1.67
N ASP A 49 -7.41 -17.28 2.94
CA ASP A 49 -7.18 -18.29 4.00
C ASP A 49 -5.99 -19.23 3.64
N VAL A 50 -5.02 -18.69 2.88
CA VAL A 50 -3.78 -19.36 2.47
C VAL A 50 -2.81 -19.39 3.65
N SER A 51 -1.94 -20.40 3.69
CA SER A 51 -1.10 -20.65 4.87
C SER A 51 -0.30 -19.43 5.31
N ARG A 52 -0.33 -19.16 6.62
CA ARG A 52 0.38 -18.04 7.27
C ARG A 52 1.83 -17.85 6.81
N VAL A 53 2.58 -18.94 6.62
CA VAL A 53 3.97 -18.92 6.14
C VAL A 53 4.10 -18.16 4.81
N THR A 54 3.11 -18.28 3.92
CA THR A 54 3.07 -17.55 2.66
C THR A 54 2.83 -16.05 2.88
N SER A 55 1.92 -15.69 3.79
CA SER A 55 1.63 -14.30 4.13
C SER A 55 2.81 -13.60 4.82
N ASP A 56 3.49 -14.28 5.75
CA ASP A 56 4.70 -13.79 6.41
C ASP A 56 5.83 -13.54 5.39
N HIS A 57 6.02 -14.45 4.42
CA HIS A 57 7.00 -14.25 3.34
C HIS A 57 6.69 -13.03 2.44
N VAL A 58 5.43 -12.81 2.06
CA VAL A 58 5.04 -11.66 1.21
C VAL A 58 5.13 -10.33 1.99
N LEU A 59 4.92 -10.36 3.30
CA LEU A 59 5.17 -9.21 4.16
C LEU A 59 6.68 -8.88 4.25
N ASP A 60 7.54 -9.89 4.39
CA ASP A 60 8.98 -9.68 4.45
C ASP A 60 9.56 -9.25 3.07
N GLU A 61 8.94 -9.70 1.95
CA GLU A 61 9.17 -9.16 0.60
C GLU A 61 8.81 -7.67 0.51
N LEU A 62 7.62 -7.27 1.01
CA LEU A 62 7.17 -5.88 1.04
C LEU A 62 8.13 -4.99 1.82
N LEU A 63 8.56 -5.42 3.01
CA LEU A 63 9.48 -4.65 3.86
C LEU A 63 10.88 -4.54 3.23
N SER A 64 11.35 -5.60 2.58
CA SER A 64 12.64 -5.59 1.87
C SER A 64 12.60 -4.64 0.67
N TYR A 65 11.50 -4.63 -0.08
CA TYR A 65 11.34 -3.75 -1.24
C TYR A 65 11.13 -2.29 -0.82
N ALA A 66 10.36 -2.03 0.24
CA ALA A 66 10.20 -0.69 0.81
C ALA A 66 11.56 -0.10 1.25
N ALA A 67 12.42 -0.88 1.90
CA ALA A 67 13.75 -0.42 2.31
C ALA A 67 14.68 -0.11 1.10
N TYR A 68 14.53 -0.83 -0.02
CA TYR A 68 15.22 -0.52 -1.27
C TYR A 68 14.68 0.77 -1.92
N HIS A 69 13.36 0.91 -1.95
CA HIS A 69 12.66 2.05 -2.55
C HIS A 69 12.95 3.36 -1.81
N PHE A 70 12.73 3.41 -0.49
CA PHE A 70 13.00 4.60 0.32
C PHE A 70 14.46 5.07 0.20
N LYS A 71 15.42 4.14 0.09
CA LYS A 71 16.83 4.48 -0.14
C LYS A 71 17.07 5.10 -1.52
N SER A 72 16.31 4.70 -2.54
CA SER A 72 16.37 5.29 -3.88
C SER A 72 15.79 6.72 -3.87
N GLU A 73 14.64 6.90 -3.22
CA GLU A 73 13.99 8.21 -3.05
C GLU A 73 14.82 9.19 -2.22
N GLU A 74 15.28 8.79 -1.03
CA GLU A 74 16.12 9.60 -0.14
C GLU A 74 17.34 10.15 -0.87
N LYS A 75 17.94 9.37 -1.77
CA LYS A 75 19.04 9.81 -2.63
C LYS A 75 18.59 10.93 -3.59
N VAL A 76 17.44 10.78 -4.27
CA VAL A 76 16.88 11.80 -5.18
C VAL A 76 16.57 13.09 -4.41
N TRP A 77 16.01 12.97 -3.21
CA TRP A 77 15.68 14.11 -2.35
C TRP A 77 16.94 14.78 -1.79
N GLN A 78 17.94 14.02 -1.35
CA GLN A 78 19.22 14.57 -0.89
C GLN A 78 19.95 15.33 -2.01
N GLU A 79 19.96 14.80 -3.24
CA GLU A 79 20.57 15.47 -4.40
C GLU A 79 19.86 16.78 -4.79
N ALA A 80 18.54 16.89 -4.56
CA ALA A 80 17.74 18.05 -4.97
C ALA A 80 17.49 19.08 -3.86
N LEU A 81 17.39 18.63 -2.60
CA LEU A 81 16.90 19.41 -1.45
C LEU A 81 17.92 19.48 -0.29
N GLY A 82 19.05 18.78 -0.39
CA GLY A 82 20.08 18.73 0.65
C GLY A 82 19.58 18.24 2.01
N GLU A 83 20.19 18.72 3.09
CA GLU A 83 19.82 18.39 4.48
C GLU A 83 18.61 19.20 5.01
N SER A 84 17.71 19.61 4.12
CA SER A 84 16.53 20.41 4.48
C SER A 84 15.59 19.70 5.46
N ASP A 85 14.87 20.48 6.27
CA ASP A 85 13.87 19.97 7.22
C ASP A 85 12.82 19.08 6.54
N MET A 86 12.44 19.42 5.30
CA MET A 86 11.56 18.61 4.45
C MET A 86 12.14 17.22 4.17
N ALA A 87 13.41 17.12 3.76
CA ALA A 87 14.08 15.84 3.51
C ALA A 87 14.26 15.01 4.80
N ARG A 88 14.57 15.66 5.94
CA ARG A 88 14.71 14.98 7.23
C ARG A 88 13.38 14.42 7.75
N ASN A 89 12.30 15.22 7.69
CA ASN A 89 10.96 14.79 8.09
C ASN A 89 10.44 13.60 7.25
N HIS A 90 10.79 13.58 5.96
CA HIS A 90 10.43 12.48 5.05
C HIS A 90 11.21 11.20 5.39
N HIS A 91 12.52 11.28 5.64
CA HIS A 91 13.31 10.15 6.16
C HIS A 91 12.77 9.61 7.50
N ASP A 92 12.42 10.49 8.44
CA ASP A 92 11.84 10.09 9.73
C ASP A 92 10.51 9.33 9.54
N ALA A 93 9.70 9.71 8.55
CA ALA A 93 8.48 8.98 8.19
C ALA A 93 8.76 7.55 7.69
N HIS A 94 9.84 7.32 6.93
CA HIS A 94 10.29 5.97 6.55
C HIS A 94 10.72 5.14 7.75
N GLN A 95 11.46 5.74 8.71
CA GLN A 95 11.88 5.02 9.92
C GLN A 95 10.67 4.66 10.80
N MET A 96 9.71 5.57 10.91
CA MET A 96 8.44 5.35 11.62
C MET A 96 7.59 4.25 10.98
N PHE A 97 7.61 4.09 9.65
CA PHE A 97 6.92 3.00 8.95
C PHE A 97 7.38 1.63 9.44
N PHE A 98 8.69 1.38 9.44
CA PHE A 98 9.23 0.10 9.93
C PHE A 98 8.93 -0.14 11.40
N ALA A 99 9.08 0.89 12.25
CA ALA A 99 8.77 0.80 13.67
C ALA A 99 7.30 0.43 13.90
N GLN A 100 6.37 1.06 13.19
CA GLN A 100 4.95 0.81 13.32
C GLN A 100 4.55 -0.58 12.82
N VAL A 101 5.15 -1.08 11.73
CA VAL A 101 4.93 -2.47 11.29
C VAL A 101 5.39 -3.47 12.36
N GLN A 102 6.54 -3.25 13.00
CA GLN A 102 7.01 -4.14 14.08
C GLN A 102 6.06 -4.12 15.29
N ILE A 103 5.55 -2.96 15.68
CA ILE A 103 4.55 -2.82 16.75
C ILE A 103 3.27 -3.63 16.39
N LEU A 104 2.79 -3.54 15.15
CA LEU A 104 1.60 -4.26 14.70
C LEU A 104 1.83 -5.78 14.61
N LYS A 105 3.01 -6.23 14.14
CA LYS A 105 3.40 -7.67 14.16
C LYS A 105 3.45 -8.23 15.59
N GLN A 106 3.85 -7.43 16.58
CA GLN A 106 4.02 -7.83 17.99
C GLN A 106 2.81 -7.51 18.89
N GLY A 107 1.73 -6.94 18.34
CA GLY A 107 0.57 -6.48 19.10
C GLY A 107 -0.20 -7.58 19.85
N HIS A 108 -1.14 -7.16 20.68
CA HIS A 108 -2.08 -8.06 21.37
C HIS A 108 -3.36 -8.26 20.54
N GLY A 109 -4.07 -9.37 20.79
CA GLY A 109 -5.30 -9.75 20.08
C GLY A 109 -5.18 -11.12 19.40
N THR A 110 -6.23 -11.52 18.68
CA THR A 110 -6.21 -12.69 17.81
C THR A 110 -5.28 -12.47 16.60
N GLU A 111 -4.97 -13.54 15.88
CA GLU A 111 -4.13 -13.45 14.68
C GLU A 111 -4.81 -12.65 13.56
N GLU A 112 -6.09 -12.90 13.33
CA GLU A 112 -6.92 -12.21 12.34
C GLU A 112 -7.00 -10.70 12.61
N GLU A 113 -7.21 -10.29 13.86
CA GLU A 113 -7.21 -8.86 14.24
C GLU A 113 -5.88 -8.17 13.95
N ARG A 114 -4.74 -8.81 14.25
CA ARG A 114 -3.41 -8.24 13.96
C ARG A 114 -3.14 -8.14 12.46
N LEU A 115 -3.49 -9.15 11.69
CA LEU A 115 -3.32 -9.13 10.22
C LEU A 115 -4.20 -8.06 9.58
N SER A 116 -5.45 -7.93 10.03
CA SER A 116 -6.36 -6.87 9.58
C SER A 116 -5.83 -5.47 9.91
N GLN A 117 -5.37 -5.23 11.15
CA GLN A 117 -4.78 -3.94 11.56
C GLN A 117 -3.50 -3.61 10.78
N LEU A 118 -2.64 -4.61 10.55
CA LEU A 118 -1.42 -4.46 9.74
C LEU A 118 -1.77 -4.11 8.29
N PHE A 119 -2.74 -4.79 7.71
CA PHE A 119 -3.17 -4.56 6.33
C PHE A 119 -3.78 -3.17 6.12
N ASP A 120 -4.66 -2.75 7.04
CA ASP A 120 -5.24 -1.42 7.10
C ASP A 120 -4.15 -0.34 7.20
N TYR A 121 -3.14 -0.56 8.04
CA TYR A 121 -2.02 0.35 8.20
C TYR A 121 -1.17 0.47 6.92
N LEU A 122 -0.71 -0.66 6.37
CA LEU A 122 0.11 -0.70 5.15
C LEU A 122 -0.58 0.01 3.98
N THR A 123 -1.87 -0.28 3.78
CA THR A 123 -2.66 0.30 2.67
C THR A 123 -2.83 1.81 2.84
N ARG A 124 -3.19 2.28 4.04
CA ARG A 124 -3.38 3.72 4.30
C ARG A 124 -2.06 4.49 4.24
N TRP A 125 -1.00 3.93 4.83
CA TRP A 125 0.31 4.58 4.86
C TRP A 125 0.87 4.74 3.46
N LEU A 126 0.94 3.64 2.67
CA LEU A 126 1.50 3.68 1.31
C LEU A 126 0.71 4.65 0.41
N ALA A 127 -0.62 4.61 0.46
CA ALA A 127 -1.45 5.45 -0.37
C ALA A 127 -1.36 6.94 -0.01
N PHE A 128 -1.29 7.27 1.29
CA PHE A 128 -1.10 8.65 1.75
C PHE A 128 0.31 9.15 1.40
N HIS A 129 1.34 8.33 1.63
CA HIS A 129 2.73 8.68 1.37
C HIS A 129 2.95 9.06 -0.10
N ILE A 130 2.56 8.18 -1.04
CA ILE A 130 2.68 8.44 -2.48
C ILE A 130 1.92 9.71 -2.91
N LEU A 131 0.68 9.89 -2.46
CA LEU A 131 -0.17 10.99 -2.91
C LEU A 131 0.21 12.36 -2.31
N GLU A 132 0.73 12.41 -1.09
CA GLU A 132 0.95 13.66 -0.33
C GLU A 132 2.40 13.97 0.01
N SER A 133 3.20 12.94 0.31
CA SER A 133 4.61 13.07 0.64
C SER A 133 5.43 13.08 -0.65
N ASP A 134 5.40 11.99 -1.40
CA ASP A 134 6.42 11.72 -2.42
C ASP A 134 6.18 12.60 -3.64
N ARG A 135 4.91 12.82 -3.96
CA ARG A 135 4.47 13.82 -4.94
C ARG A 135 4.87 15.25 -4.56
N ARG A 136 4.82 15.63 -3.27
CA ARG A 136 5.22 16.97 -2.80
C ARG A 136 6.74 17.14 -2.85
N MET A 137 7.48 16.09 -2.47
CA MET A 137 8.94 16.02 -2.63
C MET A 137 9.33 16.16 -4.11
N ALA A 138 8.68 15.42 -5.01
CA ALA A 138 8.93 15.46 -6.45
C ALA A 138 8.67 16.83 -7.08
N LEU A 139 7.53 17.45 -6.77
CA LEU A 139 7.18 18.79 -7.26
C LEU A 139 8.16 19.86 -6.74
N THR A 140 8.52 19.80 -5.45
CA THR A 140 9.47 20.74 -4.84
C THR A 140 10.88 20.57 -5.44
N ALA A 141 11.36 19.33 -5.56
CA ALA A 141 12.64 19.01 -6.18
C ALA A 141 12.71 19.46 -7.65
N LYS A 142 11.60 19.34 -8.40
CA LYS A 142 11.49 19.83 -9.77
C LYS A 142 11.54 21.37 -9.85
N ALA A 143 10.86 22.07 -8.95
CA ALA A 143 10.91 23.54 -8.87
C ALA A 143 12.32 24.06 -8.50
N VAL A 144 12.99 23.42 -7.53
CA VAL A 144 14.39 23.73 -7.17
C VAL A 144 15.35 23.48 -8.32
N LYS A 145 15.22 22.34 -9.03
CA LYS A 145 15.99 22.07 -10.26
C LYS A 145 15.67 23.05 -11.40
N GLY A 146 14.50 23.67 -11.38
CA GLY A 146 14.10 24.78 -12.25
C GLY A 146 14.71 26.15 -11.90
N GLY A 147 15.43 26.25 -10.77
CA GLY A 147 16.12 27.45 -10.32
C GLY A 147 15.39 28.27 -9.24
N LEU A 148 14.25 27.79 -8.72
CA LEU A 148 13.59 28.44 -7.58
C LEU A 148 14.38 28.15 -6.28
N PRO A 149 14.51 29.12 -5.35
CA PRO A 149 14.95 28.85 -3.99
C PRO A 149 14.02 27.84 -3.30
N LEU A 150 14.57 27.02 -2.40
CA LEU A 150 13.84 25.92 -1.74
C LEU A 150 12.56 26.39 -1.03
N GLU A 151 12.61 27.52 -0.33
CA GLU A 151 11.45 28.06 0.39
C GLU A 151 10.34 28.51 -0.57
N GLU A 152 10.68 29.24 -1.64
CA GLU A 152 9.73 29.67 -2.67
C GLU A 152 9.13 28.47 -3.43
N ALA A 153 9.95 27.46 -3.73
CA ALA A 153 9.51 26.20 -4.32
C ALA A 153 8.50 25.47 -3.41
N ARG A 154 8.78 25.39 -2.10
CA ARG A 154 7.90 24.77 -1.12
C ARG A 154 6.58 25.54 -0.97
N GLU A 155 6.63 26.85 -0.79
CA GLU A 155 5.42 27.68 -0.66
C GLU A 155 4.52 27.57 -1.90
N HIS A 156 5.12 27.55 -3.11
CA HIS A 156 4.38 27.35 -4.35
C HIS A 156 3.69 25.99 -4.39
N VAL A 157 4.41 24.89 -4.14
CA VAL A 157 3.85 23.53 -4.14
C VAL A 157 2.79 23.34 -3.03
N ASP A 158 3.02 23.89 -1.84
CA ASP A 158 2.05 23.86 -0.76
C ASP A 158 0.78 24.64 -1.13
N SER A 159 0.88 25.75 -1.87
CA SER A 159 -0.27 26.50 -2.37
C SER A 159 -1.09 25.72 -3.42
N GLU A 160 -0.44 24.91 -4.27
CA GLU A 160 -1.14 24.06 -5.26
C GLU A 160 -1.83 22.85 -4.62
N LEU A 161 -1.27 22.29 -3.54
CA LEU A 161 -1.78 21.05 -2.92
C LEU A 161 -2.78 21.27 -1.75
N SER A 162 -2.71 22.41 -1.03
CA SER A 162 -3.34 22.55 0.30
C SER A 162 -4.86 22.79 0.35
N GLY A 163 -5.51 23.20 -0.75
CA GLY A 163 -6.89 23.73 -0.67
C GLY A 163 -8.01 22.70 -0.46
N SER A 164 -8.02 21.64 -1.27
CA SER A 164 -9.13 20.65 -1.31
C SER A 164 -8.69 19.24 -1.69
N VAL A 165 -7.57 19.10 -2.42
CA VAL A 165 -7.10 17.81 -2.94
C VAL A 165 -6.78 16.87 -1.78
N SER A 166 -6.05 17.32 -0.76
CA SER A 166 -5.68 16.47 0.37
C SER A 166 -6.87 15.98 1.21
N VAL A 167 -7.89 16.83 1.41
CA VAL A 167 -9.11 16.44 2.13
C VAL A 167 -9.91 15.41 1.31
N LEU A 168 -10.00 15.60 -0.02
CA LEU A 168 -10.64 14.65 -0.92
C LEU A 168 -9.85 13.34 -1.04
N VAL A 169 -8.51 13.38 -1.04
CA VAL A 169 -7.64 12.20 -0.98
C VAL A 169 -7.89 11.42 0.30
N ASN A 170 -7.83 12.06 1.48
CA ASN A 170 -8.08 11.38 2.75
C ASN A 170 -9.51 10.79 2.83
N ALA A 171 -10.54 11.54 2.38
CA ALA A 171 -11.90 11.02 2.32
C ALA A 171 -12.04 9.85 1.33
N LEU A 172 -11.36 9.90 0.18
CA LEU A 172 -11.29 8.79 -0.77
C LEU A 172 -10.56 7.60 -0.15
N LEU A 173 -9.44 7.78 0.55
CA LEU A 173 -8.71 6.71 1.23
C LEU A 173 -9.52 6.07 2.36
N GLU A 174 -10.35 6.82 3.08
CA GLU A 174 -11.29 6.26 4.06
C GLU A 174 -12.39 5.41 3.39
N ILE A 175 -13.01 5.93 2.32
CA ILE A 175 -14.01 5.19 1.52
C ILE A 175 -13.36 3.94 0.92
N TYR A 176 -12.12 4.08 0.46
CA TYR A 176 -11.33 3.02 -0.13
C TYR A 176 -11.00 1.92 0.88
N ALA A 177 -10.53 2.28 2.08
CA ALA A 177 -10.26 1.32 3.14
C ALA A 177 -11.54 0.59 3.60
N LYS A 178 -12.68 1.30 3.67
CA LYS A 178 -13.99 0.69 3.95
C LYS A 178 -14.40 -0.28 2.84
N LEU A 179 -14.27 0.09 1.57
CA LEU A 179 -14.60 -0.76 0.43
C LEU A 179 -13.67 -1.98 0.34
N SER A 180 -12.37 -1.78 0.56
CA SER A 180 -11.35 -2.81 0.66
C SER A 180 -11.72 -3.84 1.73
N SER A 181 -11.94 -3.39 2.97
CA SER A 181 -12.34 -4.25 4.09
C SER A 181 -13.64 -5.02 3.81
N LEU A 182 -14.67 -4.36 3.28
CA LEU A 182 -15.92 -5.02 2.85
C LEU A 182 -15.69 -6.06 1.76
N THR A 183 -14.77 -5.82 0.83
CA THR A 183 -14.50 -6.77 -0.26
C THR A 183 -13.66 -7.95 0.20
N VAL A 184 -12.73 -7.75 1.14
CA VAL A 184 -12.05 -8.86 1.84
C VAL A 184 -13.07 -9.74 2.56
N GLN A 185 -14.00 -9.16 3.32
CA GLN A 185 -15.08 -9.91 4.00
C GLN A 185 -15.98 -10.67 3.00
N LEU A 186 -16.35 -10.05 1.88
CA LEU A 186 -17.11 -10.71 0.82
C LEU A 186 -16.35 -11.86 0.16
N LEU A 187 -15.03 -11.75 0.01
CA LEU A 187 -14.18 -12.83 -0.51
C LEU A 187 -14.05 -13.98 0.49
N GLN A 188 -13.84 -13.68 1.78
CA GLN A 188 -13.83 -14.67 2.86
C GLN A 188 -15.15 -15.46 2.89
N GLU A 189 -16.29 -14.79 2.86
CA GLU A 189 -17.63 -15.42 2.83
C GLU A 189 -17.83 -16.26 1.56
N LYS A 190 -17.46 -15.74 0.37
CA LYS A 190 -17.55 -16.47 -0.91
C LYS A 190 -16.70 -17.75 -0.89
N LEU A 191 -15.51 -17.71 -0.30
CA LEU A 191 -14.61 -18.87 -0.18
C LEU A 191 -15.08 -19.84 0.90
N ALA A 192 -15.57 -19.37 2.05
CA ALA A 192 -16.16 -20.21 3.08
C ALA A 192 -17.38 -20.98 2.55
N ARG A 193 -18.28 -20.27 1.85
CA ARG A 193 -19.44 -20.86 1.17
C ARG A 193 -19.03 -21.90 0.13
N HIS A 194 -18.05 -21.59 -0.73
CA HIS A 194 -17.59 -22.55 -1.74
C HIS A 194 -16.99 -23.82 -1.11
N ARG A 195 -16.23 -23.68 -0.01
CA ARG A 195 -15.73 -24.83 0.78
C ARG A 195 -16.88 -25.69 1.31
N ALA A 196 -17.91 -25.08 1.89
CA ALA A 196 -19.10 -25.78 2.39
C ALA A 196 -19.90 -26.48 1.28
N GLU A 197 -20.06 -25.85 0.11
CA GLU A 197 -20.71 -26.45 -1.05
C GLU A 197 -19.95 -27.70 -1.55
N VAL A 198 -18.62 -27.63 -1.65
CA VAL A 198 -17.76 -28.77 -2.05
C VAL A 198 -17.79 -29.91 -1.02
N GLU A 199 -17.84 -29.60 0.27
CA GLU A 199 -17.92 -30.63 1.32
C GLU A 199 -19.29 -31.32 1.36
N LEU A 200 -20.38 -30.57 1.19
CA LEU A 200 -21.72 -31.13 1.04
C LEU A 200 -21.80 -32.08 -0.16
N ASP A 201 -21.25 -31.67 -1.31
CA ASP A 201 -21.24 -32.49 -2.53
C ASP A 201 -20.42 -33.78 -2.36
N ARG A 202 -19.29 -33.71 -1.62
CA ARG A 202 -18.51 -34.90 -1.22
C ARG A 202 -19.28 -35.84 -0.30
N LEU A 203 -20.04 -35.32 0.66
CA LEU A 203 -20.85 -36.12 1.57
C LEU A 203 -22.03 -36.79 0.85
N GLN A 204 -22.67 -36.08 -0.08
CA GLN A 204 -23.76 -36.63 -0.90
C GLN A 204 -23.28 -37.75 -1.84
N ARG A 205 -22.08 -37.62 -2.44
CA ARG A 205 -21.48 -38.66 -3.31
C ARG A 205 -20.97 -39.90 -2.56
N ARG A 206 -20.97 -39.90 -1.22
CA ARG A 206 -20.54 -41.03 -0.37
C ARG A 206 -21.71 -41.86 0.17
N ARG A 207 -22.95 -41.55 -0.23
CA ARG A 207 -24.19 -42.14 0.27
C ARG A 207 -24.95 -42.87 -0.84
#